data_AF-A0AA97F6R6-F1
#
_entry.id   AF-A0AA97F6R6-F1
#
_cell.length_a   1.000
_cell.length_b   1.000
_cell.length_c   1.000
_cell.angle_alpha   90.00
_cell.angle_beta   90.00
_cell.angle_gamma   90.00
#
_symmetry.space_group_name_H-M   'P 1'
#
loop_
_entity.id
_entity.type
_entity.pdbx_description
1 polymer ?
#
loop_
_entity_poly.entity_id
_entity_poly.type
_entity_poly.pdbx_seq_one_letter_code
_entity_poly.pdbx_strand_id
1 'polypeptide(L)'
;MLKNMMTVASSAILAAGVPALAFAKDDGAPLLGMPEADESALSLLEGTFSNEEHVYFEKEADRPAPPWMSLNISEEEDVLWLREVDAYGAELAQPQQVSFAATNNRAVLSLGDCKHDYVWQEEGWSYAPEQHLTACHQRYTISRIDDGGLTVQFVDGQESSLKRARQVQCWAAIPKKEKKEGGSTDWYFANKLEIHDQGGRVRIGGDESGAEEAILRMRQVYWPQPSRNRPSLVLYISKPDNPDRSVSYSWADVDATRVGINLRWMQASCTVVGAELQSPSSPIR
;
A
#
# COMPACT_ATOMS: atom_id res chain seq x y z
N MET A 1 58.75 -2.90 -20.98
CA MET A 1 59.86 -2.15 -20.34
C MET A 1 59.19 -1.11 -19.45
N LEU A 2 59.19 -1.06 -18.12
CA LEU A 2 59.91 -1.62 -16.95
C LEU A 2 58.80 -1.97 -15.91
N LYS A 3 58.68 -3.15 -15.26
CA LYS A 3 59.44 -3.73 -14.12
C LYS A 3 59.86 -2.74 -13.01
N ASN A 4 59.19 -2.82 -11.86
CA ASN A 4 59.70 -2.66 -10.49
C ASN A 4 58.66 -3.38 -9.58
N MET A 5 58.90 -4.57 -9.00
CA MET A 5 59.86 -4.98 -7.98
C MET A 5 59.89 -4.05 -6.76
N MET A 6 59.18 -4.46 -5.70
CA MET A 6 59.61 -4.22 -4.33
C MET A 6 59.21 -5.40 -3.45
N THR A 7 60.20 -5.90 -2.73
CA THR A 7 60.18 -7.14 -1.94
C THR A 7 60.42 -6.79 -0.48
N VAL A 8 59.86 -7.63 0.40
CA VAL A 8 60.21 -7.93 1.81
C VAL A 8 59.87 -6.90 2.89
N ALA A 9 59.01 -7.33 3.82
CA ALA A 9 59.29 -7.27 5.26
C ALA A 9 58.49 -8.36 5.99
N SER A 10 59.16 -9.48 6.30
CA SER A 10 58.72 -10.44 7.31
C SER A 10 58.68 -9.75 8.67
N SER A 11 57.58 -9.90 9.39
CA SER A 11 57.52 -9.65 10.84
C SER A 11 56.93 -10.88 11.51
N ALA A 12 57.76 -11.51 12.34
CA ALA A 12 57.37 -12.58 13.25
C ALA A 12 56.54 -11.97 14.38
N ILE A 13 55.33 -12.49 14.59
CA ILE A 13 54.50 -12.18 15.75
C ILE A 13 54.59 -13.34 16.72
N LEU A 14 54.92 -12.99 17.96
CA LEU A 14 55.07 -13.85 19.12
C LEU A 14 53.82 -14.70 19.38
N ALA A 15 54.05 -15.95 19.78
CA ALA A 15 53.07 -16.82 20.39
C ALA A 15 52.61 -16.24 21.74
N ALA A 16 51.34 -15.86 21.82
CA ALA A 16 50.63 -15.62 23.07
C ALA A 16 49.65 -16.78 23.30
N GLY A 17 49.76 -17.43 24.45
CA GLY A 17 48.93 -18.56 24.85
C GLY A 17 47.45 -18.18 24.92
N VAL A 18 46.62 -19.00 24.29
CA VAL A 18 45.16 -18.91 24.38
C VAL A 18 44.74 -19.53 25.71
N PRO A 19 44.06 -18.81 26.61
CA PRO A 19 43.43 -19.42 27.76
C PRO A 19 42.20 -20.22 27.29
N ALA A 20 42.00 -21.40 27.87
CA ALA A 20 40.82 -22.21 27.65
C ALA A 20 39.57 -21.44 28.08
N LEU A 21 38.77 -21.02 27.09
CA LEU A 21 37.41 -20.52 27.29
C LEU A 21 36.56 -21.70 27.76
N ALA A 22 36.06 -21.58 29.00
CA ALA A 22 35.02 -22.44 29.51
C ALA A 22 33.78 -22.31 28.61
N PHE A 23 33.28 -23.43 28.11
CA PHE A 23 31.98 -23.51 27.44
C PHE A 23 30.90 -23.15 28.47
N ALA A 24 30.40 -21.91 28.38
CA ALA A 24 29.14 -21.55 28.98
C ALA A 24 28.04 -22.37 28.29
N LYS A 25 27.14 -22.93 29.10
CA LYS A 25 25.89 -23.54 28.64
C LYS A 25 25.15 -22.48 27.83
N ASP A 26 24.91 -22.79 26.56
CA ASP A 26 24.08 -21.99 25.67
C ASP A 26 22.63 -22.15 26.13
N ASP A 27 22.23 -21.33 27.10
CA ASP A 27 20.83 -21.19 27.51
C ASP A 27 20.12 -20.46 26.37
N GLY A 28 19.50 -21.25 25.49
CA GLY A 28 18.89 -20.82 24.24
C GLY A 28 18.22 -19.46 24.34
N ALA A 29 18.78 -18.49 23.60
CA ALA A 29 18.14 -17.20 23.41
C ALA A 29 16.73 -17.45 22.85
N PRO A 30 15.67 -16.90 23.46
CA PRO A 30 14.35 -16.98 22.88
C PRO A 30 14.39 -16.29 21.51
N LEU A 31 13.94 -17.01 20.47
CA LEU A 31 13.70 -16.42 19.15
C LEU A 31 12.73 -15.25 19.35
N LEU A 32 13.25 -14.04 19.21
CA LEU A 32 12.46 -12.82 19.32
C LEU A 32 11.38 -12.83 18.25
N GLY A 33 10.13 -12.70 18.69
CA GLY A 33 9.05 -12.10 17.89
C GLY A 33 8.32 -13.00 16.90
N MET A 34 8.09 -14.28 17.20
CA MET A 34 7.03 -14.99 16.48
C MET A 34 5.68 -14.51 17.01
N PRO A 35 4.82 -13.91 16.17
CA PRO A 35 3.45 -13.68 16.59
C PRO A 35 2.73 -15.04 16.77
N GLU A 36 1.69 -15.08 17.60
CA GLU A 36 0.76 -16.23 17.58
C GLU A 36 0.24 -16.39 16.13
N ALA A 37 0.44 -17.60 15.58
CA ALA A 37 0.68 -17.78 14.15
C ALA A 37 -0.52 -17.45 13.23
N ASP A 38 -1.75 -17.58 13.70
CA ASP A 38 -2.94 -17.42 12.84
C ASP A 38 -3.47 -15.97 12.81
N GLU A 39 -3.72 -15.33 13.96
CA GLU A 39 -4.28 -13.96 13.98
C GLU A 39 -3.32 -12.91 13.37
N SER A 40 -2.02 -13.08 13.57
CA SER A 40 -1.04 -12.15 13.00
C SER A 40 -0.86 -12.32 11.50
N ALA A 41 -1.21 -13.46 10.91
CA ALA A 41 -1.04 -13.64 9.48
C ALA A 41 -2.27 -13.18 8.70
N LEU A 42 -3.46 -13.37 9.25
CA LEU A 42 -4.70 -12.83 8.69
C LEU A 42 -4.67 -11.30 8.66
N SER A 43 -4.19 -10.66 9.73
CA SER A 43 -4.02 -9.20 9.77
C SER A 43 -3.03 -8.65 8.73
N LEU A 44 -2.06 -9.46 8.28
CA LEU A 44 -1.19 -9.10 7.16
C LEU A 44 -1.87 -9.29 5.79
N LEU A 45 -2.90 -10.12 5.68
CA LEU A 45 -3.60 -10.30 4.41
C LEU A 45 -4.77 -9.33 4.26
N GLU A 46 -5.48 -8.99 5.33
CA GLU A 46 -6.62 -8.10 5.25
C GLU A 46 -6.22 -6.67 4.90
N GLY A 47 -6.97 -6.05 3.98
CA GLY A 47 -6.79 -4.67 3.59
C GLY A 47 -6.96 -4.43 2.10
N THR A 48 -6.66 -3.20 1.70
CA THR A 48 -6.56 -2.83 0.28
C THR A 48 -5.10 -2.66 -0.08
N PHE A 49 -4.69 -3.20 -1.21
CA PHE A 49 -3.32 -3.18 -1.71
C PHE A 49 -3.32 -2.67 -3.14
N SER A 50 -2.32 -1.88 -3.52
CA SER A 50 -2.23 -1.32 -4.86
C SER A 50 -0.79 -1.09 -5.29
N ASN A 51 -0.50 -1.36 -6.56
CA ASN A 51 0.80 -1.05 -7.16
C ASN A 51 0.85 0.30 -7.88
N GLU A 52 -0.12 1.19 -7.62
CA GLU A 52 -0.22 2.51 -8.25
C GLU A 52 1.13 3.24 -8.32
N GLU A 53 1.86 3.28 -7.21
CA GLU A 53 3.13 4.00 -7.13
C GLU A 53 4.20 3.38 -8.03
N HIS A 54 4.30 2.05 -8.03
CA HIS A 54 5.26 1.32 -8.86
C HIS A 54 4.99 1.60 -10.34
N VAL A 55 3.73 1.43 -10.78
CA VAL A 55 3.32 1.70 -12.16
C VAL A 55 3.57 3.15 -12.56
N TYR A 56 3.29 4.10 -11.66
CA TYR A 56 3.52 5.52 -11.90
C TYR A 56 5.00 5.83 -12.14
N PHE A 57 5.89 5.35 -11.28
CA PHE A 57 7.32 5.67 -11.38
C PHE A 57 8.03 4.93 -12.50
N GLU A 58 7.61 3.71 -12.85
CA GLU A 58 8.12 3.06 -14.06
C GLU A 58 7.77 3.87 -15.32
N LYS A 59 6.53 4.37 -15.41
CA LYS A 59 6.12 5.27 -16.52
C LYS A 59 6.87 6.59 -16.53
N GLU A 60 7.08 7.22 -15.36
CA GLU A 60 7.84 8.48 -15.25
C GLU A 60 9.31 8.28 -15.66
N ALA A 61 9.88 7.11 -15.37
CA ALA A 61 11.24 6.74 -15.73
C ALA A 61 11.38 6.23 -17.19
N ASP A 62 10.31 6.24 -17.99
CA ASP A 62 10.26 5.66 -19.33
C ASP A 62 10.71 4.19 -19.38
N ARG A 63 10.33 3.42 -18.35
CA ARG A 63 10.61 2.00 -18.20
C ARG A 63 9.34 1.17 -18.37
N PRO A 64 9.45 -0.12 -18.74
CA PRO A 64 8.31 -1.02 -18.77
C PRO A 64 7.65 -1.10 -17.39
N ALA A 65 6.40 -0.64 -17.29
CA ALA A 65 5.60 -0.75 -16.08
C ALA A 65 4.85 -2.09 -16.04
N PRO A 66 4.73 -2.73 -14.86
CA PRO A 66 3.88 -3.90 -14.72
C PRO A 66 2.40 -3.52 -14.94
N PRO A 67 1.51 -4.52 -15.17
CA PRO A 67 0.08 -4.27 -15.17
C PRO A 67 -0.36 -3.58 -13.87
N TRP A 68 -1.21 -2.56 -14.00
CA TRP A 68 -1.83 -1.94 -12.83
C TRP A 68 -2.77 -2.93 -12.14
N MET A 69 -2.72 -2.97 -10.81
CA MET A 69 -3.48 -3.88 -9.99
C MET A 69 -3.80 -3.26 -8.64
N SER A 70 -5.04 -3.46 -8.20
CA SER A 70 -5.43 -3.28 -6.82
C SER A 70 -6.25 -4.48 -6.33
N LEU A 71 -5.94 -4.91 -5.11
CA LEU A 71 -6.57 -6.04 -4.44
C LEU A 71 -7.24 -5.53 -3.16
N ASN A 72 -8.48 -5.94 -2.93
CA ASN A 72 -9.13 -5.83 -1.63
C ASN A 72 -9.29 -7.23 -1.04
N ILE A 73 -8.71 -7.46 0.13
CA ILE A 73 -8.87 -8.71 0.88
C ILE A 73 -9.63 -8.36 2.15
N SER A 74 -10.80 -8.95 2.34
CA SER A 74 -11.69 -8.63 3.45
C SER A 74 -12.44 -9.88 3.93
N GLU A 75 -12.75 -9.92 5.22
CA GLU A 75 -13.57 -10.97 5.83
C GLU A 75 -15.05 -10.62 5.76
N GLU A 76 -15.86 -11.54 5.26
CA GLU A 76 -17.32 -11.47 5.22
C GLU A 76 -17.91 -12.81 5.64
N GLU A 77 -18.76 -12.80 6.68
CA GLU A 77 -19.40 -14.01 7.21
C GLU A 77 -18.38 -15.12 7.57
N ASP A 78 -17.28 -14.74 8.24
CA ASP A 78 -16.16 -15.60 8.63
C ASP A 78 -15.41 -16.25 7.43
N VAL A 79 -15.53 -15.63 6.24
CA VAL A 79 -14.83 -16.05 5.02
C VAL A 79 -14.01 -14.89 4.47
N LEU A 80 -12.71 -15.13 4.24
CA LEU A 80 -11.87 -14.17 3.53
C LEU A 80 -12.15 -14.20 2.02
N TRP A 81 -12.33 -13.02 1.46
CA TRP A 81 -12.53 -12.80 0.04
C TRP A 81 -11.45 -11.91 -0.53
N LEU A 82 -10.87 -12.30 -1.66
CA LEU A 82 -10.01 -11.48 -2.49
C LEU A 82 -10.82 -10.93 -3.65
N ARG A 83 -10.76 -9.62 -3.83
CA ARG A 83 -11.40 -8.89 -4.92
C ARG A 83 -10.35 -8.12 -5.69
N GLU A 84 -10.34 -8.29 -6.99
CA GLU A 84 -9.64 -7.34 -7.87
C GLU A 84 -10.53 -6.12 -8.06
N VAL A 85 -10.03 -4.93 -7.73
CA VAL A 85 -10.79 -3.68 -7.81
C VAL A 85 -10.10 -2.65 -8.68
N ASP A 86 -10.88 -1.77 -9.31
CA ASP A 86 -10.36 -0.62 -10.03
C ASP A 86 -9.95 0.51 -9.07
N ALA A 87 -9.43 1.61 -9.63
CA ALA A 87 -8.98 2.74 -8.82
C ALA A 87 -10.12 3.46 -8.06
N TYR A 88 -11.38 3.14 -8.36
CA TYR A 88 -12.58 3.67 -7.69
C TYR A 88 -13.20 2.65 -6.71
N GLY A 89 -12.58 1.48 -6.54
CA GLY A 89 -13.07 0.41 -5.68
C GLY A 89 -14.12 -0.50 -6.32
N ALA A 90 -14.40 -0.37 -7.63
CA ALA A 90 -15.33 -1.24 -8.33
C ALA A 90 -14.68 -2.60 -8.66
N GLU A 91 -15.39 -3.69 -8.42
CA GLU A 91 -14.91 -5.05 -8.70
C GLU A 91 -14.69 -5.27 -10.21
N LEU A 92 -13.52 -5.81 -10.56
CA LEU A 92 -13.11 -6.10 -11.94
C LEU A 92 -13.32 -7.57 -12.33
N ALA A 93 -13.44 -8.45 -11.35
CA ALA A 93 -13.58 -9.89 -11.53
C ALA A 93 -14.43 -10.49 -10.40
N GLN A 94 -14.85 -11.74 -10.57
CA GLN A 94 -15.54 -12.45 -9.50
C GLN A 94 -14.62 -12.60 -8.27
N PRO A 95 -15.13 -12.29 -7.06
CA PRO A 95 -14.38 -12.50 -5.82
C PRO A 95 -13.92 -13.95 -5.67
N GLN A 96 -12.71 -14.14 -5.14
CA GLN A 96 -12.14 -15.45 -4.87
C GLN A 96 -12.10 -15.70 -3.37
N GLN A 97 -12.53 -16.87 -2.94
CA GLN A 97 -12.36 -17.27 -1.55
C GLN A 97 -10.87 -17.47 -1.26
N VAL A 98 -10.43 -16.91 -0.14
CA VAL A 98 -9.08 -17.03 0.38
C VAL A 98 -9.12 -17.83 1.68
N SER A 99 -8.13 -18.69 1.87
CA SER A 99 -7.84 -19.23 3.20
C SER A 99 -6.35 -19.15 3.44
N PHE A 100 -5.96 -18.70 4.63
CA PHE A 100 -4.58 -18.69 5.06
C PHE A 100 -4.46 -19.50 6.35
N ALA A 101 -3.72 -20.60 6.30
CA ALA A 101 -3.49 -21.45 7.46
C ALA A 101 -2.00 -21.43 7.79
N ALA A 102 -1.65 -20.89 8.96
CA ALA A 102 -0.27 -20.83 9.43
C ALA A 102 -0.01 -21.87 10.53
N THR A 103 1.17 -22.47 10.53
CA THR A 103 1.60 -23.35 11.61
C THR A 103 3.11 -23.21 11.77
N ASN A 104 3.54 -22.69 12.92
CA ASN A 104 4.92 -22.33 13.19
C ASN A 104 5.46 -21.34 12.13
N ASN A 105 6.48 -21.74 11.37
CA ASN A 105 7.11 -20.92 10.34
C ASN A 105 6.67 -21.33 8.92
N ARG A 106 5.57 -22.07 8.78
CA ARG A 106 5.00 -22.46 7.49
C ARG A 106 3.57 -21.98 7.39
N ALA A 107 3.14 -21.63 6.19
CA ALA A 107 1.74 -21.32 5.93
C ALA A 107 1.31 -21.82 4.56
N VAL A 108 0.01 -22.00 4.39
CA VAL A 108 -0.61 -22.30 3.10
C VAL A 108 -1.63 -21.23 2.79
N LEU A 109 -1.40 -20.47 1.72
CA LEU A 109 -2.42 -19.60 1.13
C LEU A 109 -3.17 -20.42 0.07
N SER A 110 -4.49 -20.48 0.19
CA SER A 110 -5.35 -21.00 -0.87
C SER A 110 -6.14 -19.86 -1.50
N LEU A 111 -6.14 -19.79 -2.82
CA LEU A 111 -6.90 -18.86 -3.64
C LEU A 111 -7.80 -19.67 -4.56
N GLY A 112 -9.04 -19.92 -4.15
CA GLY A 112 -9.89 -20.96 -4.74
C GLY A 112 -9.22 -22.34 -4.65
N ASP A 113 -9.06 -23.01 -5.80
CA ASP A 113 -8.42 -24.33 -5.88
C ASP A 113 -6.88 -24.27 -5.89
N CYS A 114 -6.29 -23.07 -6.01
CA CYS A 114 -4.85 -22.90 -6.05
C CYS A 114 -4.28 -22.83 -4.63
N LYS A 115 -3.18 -23.55 -4.37
CA LYS A 115 -2.51 -23.58 -3.06
C LYS A 115 -1.03 -23.25 -3.21
N HIS A 116 -0.54 -22.39 -2.32
CA HIS A 116 0.84 -21.95 -2.28
C HIS A 116 1.40 -22.09 -0.87
N ASP A 117 2.60 -22.68 -0.79
CA ASP A 117 3.32 -22.89 0.46
C ASP A 117 4.22 -21.69 0.76
N TYR A 118 4.18 -21.19 1.99
CA TYR A 118 4.99 -20.08 2.46
C TYR A 118 5.83 -20.50 3.65
N VAL A 119 6.95 -19.83 3.81
CA VAL A 119 7.79 -19.88 4.99
C VAL A 119 7.91 -18.48 5.59
N TRP A 120 7.82 -18.40 6.92
CA TRP A 120 8.10 -17.16 7.62
C TRP A 120 9.60 -16.85 7.52
N GLN A 121 9.91 -15.65 7.05
CA GLN A 121 11.23 -15.05 7.07
C GLN A 121 11.18 -13.81 7.97
N GLU A 122 12.34 -13.21 8.26
CA GLU A 122 12.53 -12.15 9.27
C GLU A 122 11.34 -11.17 9.42
N GLU A 123 10.81 -10.67 8.31
CA GLU A 123 9.77 -9.63 8.29
C GLU A 123 8.47 -10.03 7.55
N GLY A 124 8.29 -11.31 7.20
CA GLY A 124 7.05 -11.74 6.54
C GLY A 124 7.06 -13.13 5.90
N TRP A 125 5.93 -13.49 5.30
CA TRP A 125 5.74 -14.76 4.60
C TRP A 125 6.29 -14.66 3.19
N SER A 126 7.16 -15.60 2.80
CA SER A 126 7.70 -15.70 1.45
C SER A 126 7.51 -17.10 0.89
N TYR A 127 7.52 -17.24 -0.43
CA TYR A 127 7.42 -18.54 -1.10
C TYR A 127 8.39 -19.58 -0.54
N ALA A 128 7.85 -20.74 -0.19
CA ALA A 128 8.65 -21.91 0.10
C ALA A 128 9.45 -22.32 -1.16
N PRO A 129 10.72 -22.74 -1.03
CA PRO A 129 11.53 -23.18 -2.17
C PRO A 129 10.94 -24.38 -2.92
N GLU A 130 10.21 -25.25 -2.19
CA GLU A 130 9.48 -26.39 -2.74
C GLU A 130 8.01 -26.01 -2.80
N GLN A 131 7.50 -25.79 -4.01
CA GLN A 131 6.09 -25.50 -4.25
C GLN A 131 5.40 -26.75 -4.80
N HIS A 132 4.30 -27.17 -4.17
CA HIS A 132 3.37 -28.08 -4.80
C HIS A 132 2.48 -27.30 -5.78
N LEU A 133 3.07 -26.89 -6.91
CA LEU A 133 2.37 -26.21 -8.00
C LEU A 133 1.40 -27.19 -8.68
N THR A 134 0.26 -27.42 -8.05
CA THR A 134 -0.95 -27.80 -8.78
C THR A 134 -1.16 -26.72 -9.86
N ALA A 135 -1.60 -27.08 -11.08
CA ALA A 135 -1.66 -26.15 -12.21
C ALA A 135 -2.60 -24.96 -11.94
N CYS A 136 -2.08 -23.92 -11.28
CA CYS A 136 -2.81 -22.70 -10.98
C CYS A 136 -2.87 -21.85 -12.26
N HIS A 137 -4.05 -21.72 -12.84
CA HIS A 137 -4.30 -20.88 -14.00
C HIS A 137 -4.56 -19.41 -13.59
N GLN A 138 -3.71 -18.85 -12.74
CA GLN A 138 -3.82 -17.47 -12.26
C GLN A 138 -2.99 -16.52 -13.13
N ARG A 139 -3.40 -15.24 -13.21
CA ARG A 139 -2.66 -14.19 -13.95
C ARG A 139 -1.48 -13.64 -13.16
N TYR A 140 -1.49 -13.84 -11.86
CA TYR A 140 -0.46 -13.43 -10.93
C TYR A 140 -0.46 -14.36 -9.73
N THR A 141 0.58 -14.22 -8.93
CA THR A 141 0.92 -15.11 -7.84
C THR A 141 1.46 -14.25 -6.70
N ILE A 142 0.89 -14.33 -5.49
CA ILE A 142 1.35 -13.52 -4.33
C ILE A 142 2.63 -14.16 -3.78
N SER A 143 3.81 -13.67 -4.13
CA SER A 143 5.09 -14.30 -3.75
C SER A 143 5.58 -13.92 -2.35
N ARG A 144 5.11 -12.80 -1.80
CA ARG A 144 5.47 -12.31 -0.47
C ARG A 144 4.31 -11.54 0.19
N ILE A 145 4.19 -11.67 1.50
CA ILE A 145 3.21 -10.99 2.36
C ILE A 145 3.96 -10.43 3.58
N ASP A 146 3.90 -9.12 3.78
CA ASP A 146 4.48 -8.43 4.95
C ASP A 146 3.62 -7.24 5.39
N ASP A 147 4.12 -6.48 6.36
CA ASP A 147 3.43 -5.32 6.92
C ASP A 147 3.23 -4.20 5.88
N GLY A 148 4.23 -4.01 5.02
CA GLY A 148 4.24 -3.04 3.93
C GLY A 148 3.31 -3.39 2.76
N GLY A 149 3.03 -4.67 2.54
CA GLY A 149 1.99 -5.10 1.62
C GLY A 149 2.22 -6.49 1.02
N LEU A 150 1.98 -6.58 -0.30
CA LEU A 150 2.09 -7.82 -1.06
C LEU A 150 3.12 -7.65 -2.18
N THR A 151 3.90 -8.68 -2.45
CA THR A 151 4.62 -8.79 -3.73
C THR A 151 3.88 -9.78 -4.60
N VAL A 152 3.62 -9.41 -5.85
CA VAL A 152 3.02 -10.30 -6.85
C VAL A 152 3.99 -10.54 -7.99
N GLN A 153 4.01 -11.76 -8.49
CA GLN A 153 4.67 -12.13 -9.74
C GLN A 153 3.61 -12.42 -10.80
N PHE A 154 3.71 -11.77 -11.95
CA PHE A 154 2.83 -11.97 -13.09
C PHE A 154 3.29 -13.15 -13.96
N VAL A 155 2.39 -13.67 -14.80
CA VAL A 155 2.67 -14.78 -15.72
C VAL A 155 3.79 -14.51 -16.73
N ASP A 156 4.09 -13.25 -17.02
CA ASP A 156 5.18 -12.83 -17.89
C ASP A 156 6.53 -12.72 -17.17
N GLY A 157 6.56 -13.04 -15.87
CA GLY A 157 7.74 -12.98 -15.01
C GLY A 157 7.99 -11.62 -14.39
N GLN A 158 7.21 -10.57 -14.71
CA GLN A 158 7.33 -9.28 -14.03
C GLN A 158 6.90 -9.40 -12.57
N GLU A 159 7.58 -8.65 -11.71
CA GLU A 159 7.23 -8.56 -10.29
C GLU A 159 6.66 -7.16 -10.01
N SER A 160 5.74 -7.07 -9.06
CA SER A 160 5.26 -5.78 -8.56
C SER A 160 5.02 -5.81 -7.07
N SER A 161 5.42 -4.74 -6.40
CA SER A 161 5.04 -4.46 -5.01
C SER A 161 3.68 -3.74 -5.00
N LEU A 162 2.72 -4.29 -4.27
CA LEU A 162 1.44 -3.70 -3.96
C LEU A 162 1.48 -3.23 -2.51
N LYS A 163 1.49 -1.91 -2.31
CA LYS A 163 1.54 -1.33 -0.97
C LYS A 163 0.20 -1.44 -0.28
N ARG A 164 0.22 -1.74 1.01
CA ARG A 164 -0.97 -1.67 1.87
C ARG A 164 -1.47 -0.23 1.95
N ALA A 165 -2.76 -0.06 1.75
CA ALA A 165 -3.42 1.23 1.78
C ALA A 165 -4.07 1.51 3.13
N ARG A 166 -3.98 2.76 3.58
CA ARG A 166 -4.81 3.27 4.67
C ARG A 166 -6.15 3.70 4.10
N GLN A 167 -7.22 3.27 4.74
CA GLN A 167 -8.56 3.74 4.41
C GLN A 167 -8.73 5.20 4.82
N VAL A 168 -9.39 5.97 3.97
CA VAL A 168 -9.55 7.40 4.13
C VAL A 168 -11.00 7.79 3.85
N GLN A 169 -11.55 8.64 4.69
CA GLN A 169 -12.85 9.25 4.48
C GLN A 169 -12.69 10.74 4.16
N CYS A 170 -13.32 11.17 3.08
CA CYS A 170 -13.33 12.57 2.65
C CYS A 170 -14.71 13.20 2.75
N TRP A 171 -14.70 14.53 2.79
CA TRP A 171 -15.82 15.36 2.39
C TRP A 171 -15.37 16.34 1.31
N ALA A 172 -16.31 16.78 0.48
CA ALA A 172 -16.08 17.80 -0.53
C ALA A 172 -17.27 18.75 -0.67
N ALA A 173 -16.97 19.98 -1.07
CA ALA A 173 -17.94 21.02 -1.39
C ALA A 173 -17.60 21.65 -2.75
N ILE A 174 -18.56 21.63 -3.67
CA ILE A 174 -18.43 22.20 -5.02
C ILE A 174 -19.64 23.12 -5.29
N PRO A 175 -19.47 24.33 -5.81
CA PRO A 175 -20.57 25.20 -6.16
C PRO A 175 -21.40 24.59 -7.28
N LYS A 176 -22.73 24.69 -7.16
CA LYS A 176 -23.64 24.33 -8.24
C LYS A 176 -23.62 25.38 -9.34
N LYS A 177 -23.98 24.96 -10.55
CA LYS A 177 -24.17 25.83 -11.72
C LYS A 177 -25.27 26.86 -11.47
N GLU A 178 -26.35 26.43 -10.83
CA GLU A 178 -27.46 27.30 -10.43
C GLU A 178 -27.20 27.95 -9.07
N LYS A 179 -27.52 29.24 -8.98
CA LYS A 179 -27.46 30.01 -7.74
C LYS A 179 -28.76 29.84 -6.94
N LYS A 180 -28.69 30.10 -5.63
CA LYS A 180 -29.89 30.17 -4.80
C LYS A 180 -30.77 31.35 -5.22
N GLU A 181 -32.05 31.26 -4.87
CA GLU A 181 -32.95 32.41 -4.88
C GLU A 181 -32.34 33.52 -4.00
N GLY A 182 -32.10 34.70 -4.58
CA GLY A 182 -31.33 35.78 -3.95
C GLY A 182 -29.87 35.91 -4.40
N GLY A 183 -29.41 35.11 -5.36
CA GLY A 183 -28.15 35.33 -6.09
C GLY A 183 -26.87 34.88 -5.38
N SER A 184 -26.99 34.25 -4.21
CA SER A 184 -25.87 33.63 -3.51
C SER A 184 -25.49 32.28 -4.12
N THR A 185 -24.22 31.88 -3.99
CA THR A 185 -23.73 30.59 -4.50
C THR A 185 -24.41 29.45 -3.77
N ASP A 186 -25.01 28.52 -4.52
CA ASP A 186 -25.43 27.24 -3.96
C ASP A 186 -24.27 26.25 -4.00
N TRP A 187 -24.16 25.41 -2.97
CA TRP A 187 -23.08 24.45 -2.83
C TRP A 187 -23.64 23.04 -2.76
N TYR A 188 -23.09 22.16 -3.56
CA TYR A 188 -23.23 20.73 -3.40
C TYR A 188 -22.22 20.24 -2.37
N PHE A 189 -22.68 19.48 -1.38
CA PHE A 189 -21.86 18.88 -0.34
C PHE A 189 -21.94 17.36 -0.44
N ALA A 190 -20.78 16.72 -0.54
CA ALA A 190 -20.65 15.28 -0.48
C ALA A 190 -19.84 14.90 0.76
N ASN A 191 -20.35 13.97 1.54
CA ASN A 191 -19.74 13.47 2.78
C ASN A 191 -19.61 11.94 2.71
N LYS A 192 -18.77 11.38 3.59
CA LYS A 192 -18.50 9.93 3.64
C LYS A 192 -18.01 9.38 2.31
N LEU A 193 -17.17 10.14 1.63
CA LEU A 193 -16.51 9.70 0.40
C LEU A 193 -15.37 8.77 0.79
N GLU A 194 -15.51 7.49 0.47
CA GLU A 194 -14.51 6.47 0.80
C GLU A 194 -13.44 6.40 -0.29
N ILE A 195 -12.18 6.41 0.13
CA ILE A 195 -10.99 6.36 -0.73
C ILE A 195 -9.86 5.71 0.07
N HIS A 196 -8.73 5.43 -0.56
CA HIS A 196 -7.52 4.98 0.12
C HIS A 196 -6.29 5.72 -0.42
N ASP A 197 -5.20 5.71 0.33
CA ASP A 197 -4.00 6.51 0.04
C ASP A 197 -2.97 5.82 -0.87
N GLN A 198 -3.35 4.75 -1.57
CA GLN A 198 -2.48 4.06 -2.54
C GLN A 198 -3.02 4.19 -3.96
N GLY A 199 -3.46 5.40 -4.32
CA GLY A 199 -4.00 5.71 -5.65
C GLY A 199 -5.51 5.68 -5.77
N GLY A 200 -6.24 5.42 -4.69
CA GLY A 200 -7.69 5.39 -4.68
C GLY A 200 -8.29 6.70 -5.19
N ARG A 201 -9.47 6.59 -5.81
CA ARG A 201 -10.18 7.68 -6.48
C ARG A 201 -11.65 7.69 -6.09
N VAL A 202 -12.24 8.88 -6.01
CA VAL A 202 -13.68 9.03 -5.83
C VAL A 202 -14.19 10.21 -6.66
N ARG A 203 -15.35 10.02 -7.30
CA ARG A 203 -16.05 11.05 -8.07
C ARG A 203 -16.94 11.88 -7.16
N ILE A 204 -17.00 13.18 -7.43
CA ILE A 204 -17.85 14.13 -6.71
C ILE A 204 -18.49 15.11 -7.70
N GLY A 205 -19.74 15.51 -7.44
CA GLY A 205 -20.48 16.40 -8.34
C GLY A 205 -21.15 15.62 -9.48
N GLY A 206 -21.19 16.22 -10.67
CA GLY A 206 -21.84 15.63 -11.85
C GLY A 206 -23.30 16.06 -12.03
N ASP A 207 -23.93 15.61 -13.10
CA ASP A 207 -25.21 16.18 -13.58
C ASP A 207 -26.32 16.11 -12.54
N GLU A 208 -26.45 15.01 -11.81
CA GLU A 208 -27.47 14.84 -10.76
C GLU A 208 -27.27 15.80 -9.57
N SER A 209 -26.04 16.27 -9.35
CA SER A 209 -25.71 17.18 -8.24
C SER A 209 -25.91 18.66 -8.58
N GLY A 210 -26.00 18.99 -9.88
CA GLY A 210 -25.96 20.36 -10.39
C GLY A 210 -24.58 21.04 -10.29
N ALA A 211 -23.54 20.36 -9.78
CA ALA A 211 -22.17 20.84 -9.69
C ALA A 211 -21.27 20.25 -10.79
N GLU A 212 -20.16 20.91 -11.11
CA GLU A 212 -19.14 20.33 -12.01
C GLU A 212 -18.55 19.07 -11.38
N GLU A 213 -18.38 18.02 -12.17
CA GLU A 213 -17.75 16.78 -11.71
C GLU A 213 -16.25 16.98 -11.48
N ALA A 214 -15.75 16.49 -10.36
CA ALA A 214 -14.32 16.39 -10.07
C ALA A 214 -14.00 15.01 -9.51
N ILE A 215 -12.72 14.65 -9.58
CA ILE A 215 -12.19 13.39 -9.03
C ILE A 215 -11.18 13.74 -7.95
N LEU A 216 -11.41 13.22 -6.75
CA LEU A 216 -10.38 13.20 -5.70
C LEU A 216 -9.52 11.96 -5.90
N ARG A 217 -8.21 12.09 -5.71
CA ARG A 217 -7.27 10.97 -5.67
C ARG A 217 -6.27 11.15 -4.54
N MET A 218 -5.95 10.09 -3.81
CA MET A 218 -4.96 10.16 -2.74
C MET A 218 -3.78 9.23 -2.95
N ARG A 219 -2.59 9.71 -2.58
CA ARG A 219 -1.35 8.93 -2.64
C ARG A 219 -0.46 9.25 -1.44
N GLN A 220 0.05 8.21 -0.80
CA GLN A 220 1.24 8.26 0.03
C GLN A 220 2.44 7.97 -0.87
N VAL A 221 3.17 9.03 -1.24
CA VAL A 221 4.22 8.96 -2.25
C VAL A 221 5.58 8.80 -1.58
N TYR A 222 6.30 7.75 -1.95
CA TYR A 222 7.72 7.54 -1.65
C TYR A 222 8.52 7.66 -2.93
N TRP A 223 9.42 8.64 -2.98
CA TRP A 223 10.20 8.89 -4.19
C TRP A 223 11.31 7.85 -4.34
N PRO A 224 11.45 7.20 -5.51
CA PRO A 224 12.51 6.23 -5.73
C PRO A 224 13.88 6.91 -5.74
N GLN A 225 14.91 6.15 -5.37
CA GLN A 225 16.29 6.61 -5.53
C GLN A 225 16.59 6.89 -7.02
N PRO A 226 17.42 7.91 -7.34
CA PRO A 226 18.21 8.75 -6.44
C PRO A 226 17.52 10.06 -6.00
N SER A 227 16.19 10.12 -6.02
CA SER A 227 15.46 11.35 -5.69
C SER A 227 15.80 11.88 -4.30
N ARG A 228 15.86 13.21 -4.17
CA ARG A 228 16.03 13.92 -2.89
C ARG A 228 14.70 14.44 -2.34
N ASN A 229 13.60 14.18 -3.03
CA ASN A 229 12.27 14.60 -2.60
C ASN A 229 11.86 13.85 -1.33
N ARG A 230 11.19 14.56 -0.42
CA ARG A 230 10.68 13.93 0.80
C ARG A 230 9.40 13.15 0.49
N PRO A 231 9.17 12.00 1.14
CA PRO A 231 7.88 11.33 1.08
C PRO A 231 6.75 12.28 1.48
N SER A 232 5.55 12.10 0.91
CA SER A 232 4.43 13.01 1.15
C SER A 232 3.08 12.31 1.02
N LEU A 233 2.11 12.73 1.84
CA LEU A 233 0.70 12.41 1.61
C LEU A 233 0.12 13.48 0.70
N VAL A 234 -0.48 13.09 -0.42
CA VAL A 234 -0.92 14.02 -1.46
C VAL A 234 -2.39 13.79 -1.79
N LEU A 235 -3.17 14.88 -1.80
CA LEU A 235 -4.55 14.93 -2.27
C LEU A 235 -4.59 15.65 -3.61
N TYR A 236 -4.95 14.93 -4.66
CA TYR A 236 -5.10 15.43 -6.02
C TYR A 236 -6.55 15.69 -6.35
N ILE A 237 -6.77 16.72 -7.16
CA ILE A 237 -8.03 17.04 -7.81
C ILE A 237 -7.82 16.91 -9.32
N SER A 238 -8.60 16.08 -9.99
CA SER A 238 -8.61 15.94 -11.45
C SER A 238 -10.01 16.23 -12.03
N LYS A 239 -10.06 16.55 -13.32
CA LYS A 239 -11.31 16.58 -14.09
C LYS A 239 -11.59 15.19 -14.70
N PRO A 240 -12.86 14.86 -15.00
CA PRO A 240 -13.21 13.54 -15.53
C PRO A 240 -12.66 13.24 -16.94
N ASP A 241 -12.37 14.25 -17.74
CA ASP A 241 -11.81 14.12 -19.10
C ASP A 241 -10.34 13.66 -19.09
N ASN A 242 -9.60 13.95 -18.02
CA ASN A 242 -8.23 13.50 -17.83
C ASN A 242 -7.96 13.18 -16.35
N PRO A 243 -8.43 12.02 -15.85
CA PRO A 243 -8.37 11.68 -14.43
C PRO A 243 -6.95 11.49 -13.91
N ASP A 244 -5.99 11.18 -14.79
CA ASP A 244 -4.58 10.98 -14.44
C ASP A 244 -3.79 12.29 -14.32
N ARG A 245 -4.30 13.38 -14.90
CA ARG A 245 -3.70 14.71 -14.81
C ARG A 245 -4.46 15.58 -13.82
N SER A 246 -3.86 15.80 -12.66
CA SER A 246 -4.44 16.71 -11.66
C SER A 246 -4.48 18.15 -12.14
N VAL A 247 -5.61 18.82 -11.92
CA VAL A 247 -5.76 20.28 -12.03
C VAL A 247 -5.04 20.98 -10.87
N SER A 248 -5.09 20.41 -9.67
CA SER A 248 -4.40 20.91 -8.49
C SER A 248 -4.17 19.79 -7.49
N TYR A 249 -3.26 20.02 -6.55
CA TYR A 249 -3.04 19.11 -5.43
C TYR A 249 -2.61 19.89 -4.18
N SER A 250 -2.75 19.26 -3.03
CA SER A 250 -2.10 19.67 -1.78
C SER A 250 -1.32 18.50 -1.21
N TRP A 251 -0.28 18.79 -0.43
CA TRP A 251 0.53 17.77 0.23
C TRP A 251 0.66 18.05 1.74
N ALA A 252 0.95 17.01 2.49
CA ALA A 252 1.30 17.03 3.90
C ALA A 252 2.47 16.06 4.15
N ASP A 253 2.95 16.00 5.39
CA ASP A 253 3.88 14.95 5.81
C ASP A 253 3.31 13.55 5.49
N VAL A 254 4.17 12.59 5.14
CA VAL A 254 3.76 11.25 4.66
C VAL A 254 2.89 10.48 5.67
N ASP A 255 3.14 10.72 6.96
CA ASP A 255 2.44 10.10 8.09
C ASP A 255 1.29 10.97 8.62
N ALA A 256 0.98 12.10 7.95
CA ALA A 256 -0.17 12.90 8.32
C ALA A 256 -1.45 12.06 8.26
N THR A 257 -2.34 12.28 9.21
CA THR A 257 -3.65 11.60 9.27
C THR A 257 -4.75 12.38 8.58
N ARG A 258 -4.46 13.61 8.12
CA ARG A 258 -5.42 14.48 7.44
C ARG A 258 -4.72 15.39 6.43
N VAL A 259 -5.35 15.58 5.28
CA VAL A 259 -4.96 16.56 4.27
C VAL A 259 -6.21 17.28 3.76
N GLY A 260 -6.06 18.55 3.40
CA GLY A 260 -7.15 19.38 2.89
C GLY A 260 -6.70 20.26 1.75
N ILE A 261 -7.66 20.70 0.94
CA ILE A 261 -7.43 21.60 -0.17
C ILE A 261 -8.60 22.59 -0.30
N ASN A 262 -8.27 23.85 -0.56
CA ASN A 262 -9.24 24.90 -0.84
C ASN A 262 -8.79 25.67 -2.09
N LEU A 263 -9.53 25.50 -3.18
CA LEU A 263 -9.25 26.14 -4.47
C LEU A 263 -10.15 27.34 -4.74
N ARG A 264 -10.90 27.81 -3.73
CA ARG A 264 -12.01 28.78 -3.82
C ARG A 264 -13.22 28.30 -4.62
N TRP A 265 -12.99 27.61 -5.74
CA TRP A 265 -14.04 26.98 -6.54
C TRP A 265 -14.41 25.58 -6.04
N MET A 266 -13.61 24.96 -5.18
CA MET A 266 -13.98 23.74 -4.47
C MET A 266 -13.19 23.63 -3.18
N GLN A 267 -13.70 22.82 -2.26
CA GLN A 267 -13.01 22.45 -1.03
C GLN A 267 -13.14 20.96 -0.82
N ALA A 268 -12.08 20.32 -0.32
CA ALA A 268 -12.12 18.95 0.13
C ALA A 268 -11.18 18.76 1.33
N SER A 269 -11.53 17.82 2.20
CA SER A 269 -10.63 17.35 3.24
C SER A 269 -10.84 15.87 3.45
N CYS A 270 -9.73 15.17 3.62
CA CYS A 270 -9.66 13.73 3.73
C CYS A 270 -8.91 13.37 5.02
N THR A 271 -9.46 12.43 5.78
CA THR A 271 -8.92 11.98 7.06
C THR A 271 -8.81 10.46 7.03
N VAL A 272 -7.67 9.93 7.47
CA VAL A 272 -7.47 8.48 7.66
C VAL A 272 -8.50 7.97 8.67
N VAL A 273 -9.18 6.89 8.31
CA VAL A 273 -10.22 6.28 9.15
C VAL A 273 -9.61 5.86 10.49
N GLY A 274 -10.26 6.22 11.60
CA GLY A 274 -9.80 5.96 12.96
C GLY A 274 -8.90 7.06 13.55
N ALA A 275 -8.54 8.08 12.78
CA ALA A 275 -7.76 9.24 13.24
C ALA A 275 -8.61 10.50 13.47
N GLU A 276 -9.94 10.37 13.51
CA GLU A 276 -10.85 11.49 13.70
C GLU A 276 -10.74 12.08 15.10
N LEU A 277 -10.34 13.35 15.18
CA LEU A 277 -10.46 14.12 16.41
C LEU A 277 -11.86 14.72 16.49
N GLN A 278 -12.57 14.45 17.58
CA GLN A 278 -13.83 15.14 17.86
C GLN A 278 -13.56 16.64 18.06
N SER A 279 -14.33 17.48 17.39
CA SER A 279 -14.35 18.89 17.74
C SER A 279 -14.89 19.00 19.18
N PRO A 280 -14.25 19.78 20.07
CA PRO A 280 -14.83 20.02 21.38
C PRO A 280 -16.22 20.62 21.17
N SER A 281 -17.25 20.00 21.77
CA SER A 281 -18.60 20.53 21.72
C SER A 281 -18.58 21.92 22.35
N SER A 282 -18.70 22.99 21.54
CA SER A 282 -18.94 24.31 22.11
C SER A 282 -20.27 24.27 22.88
N PRO A 283 -20.30 24.62 24.17
CA PRO A 283 -21.56 24.89 24.83
C PRO A 283 -22.19 26.07 24.10
N ILE A 284 -23.32 25.82 23.45
CA ILE A 284 -24.18 26.85 22.88
C ILE A 284 -24.48 27.82 24.04
N ARG A 285 -24.03 29.07 23.93
CA ARG A 285 -24.45 30.18 24.79
C ARG A 285 -25.56 30.96 24.10
#